data_AF-A0A9X9QDI6-F1
#
_entry.id   AF-A0A9X9QDI6-F1
#
_cell.length_a   1.000
_cell.length_b   1.000
_cell.length_c   1.000
_cell.angle_alpha   90.00
_cell.angle_beta   90.00
_cell.angle_gamma   90.00
#
_symmetry.space_group_name_H-M   'P 1'
#
loop_
_entity.id
_entity.type
_entity.pdbx_description
1 polymer ?
#
loop_
_entity_poly.entity_id
_entity_poly.type
_entity_poly.pdbx_seq_one_letter_code
_entity_poly.pdbx_strand_id
1 'polypeptide(L)'
;MRAPRRQAAVAAVLGPELHQEVKKMEGNGNYEINLDVLLRGIEKLNAVYSVPGVVGRVQDFRSRHAQTLWALPHYEELVEKQTRQLERLNHGDLGNDDESSKFELPAEFGESGIDEEIRKEEIEIEELEQKKLELESRIQSIEKDIGGLMRS
;
A
#
# COMPACT_ATOMS: atom_id res chain seq x y z
N MET A 1 -14.69 -36.29 -9.27
CA MET A 1 -13.46 -36.31 -8.44
C MET A 1 -12.23 -36.05 -9.29
N ARG A 2 -11.68 -34.82 -9.27
CA ARG A 2 -10.45 -34.46 -10.01
C ARG A 2 -9.62 -33.45 -9.20
N ALA A 3 -9.43 -33.74 -7.91
CA ALA A 3 -8.86 -32.80 -6.95
C ALA A 3 -7.35 -32.97 -6.63
N PRO A 4 -6.71 -34.15 -6.65
CA PRO A 4 -5.34 -34.27 -6.13
C PRO A 4 -4.27 -33.77 -7.10
N ARG A 5 -4.41 -34.01 -8.41
CA ARG A 5 -3.39 -33.60 -9.41
C ARG A 5 -3.32 -32.09 -9.61
N ARG A 6 -4.45 -31.38 -9.48
CA ARG A 6 -4.51 -29.92 -9.62
C ARG A 6 -3.87 -29.22 -8.42
N GLN A 7 -4.13 -29.69 -7.21
CA GLN A 7 -3.50 -29.16 -5.99
C GLN A 7 -1.99 -29.41 -5.98
N ALA A 8 -1.52 -30.58 -6.45
CA ALA A 8 -0.08 -30.88 -6.57
C ALA A 8 0.63 -29.99 -7.60
N ALA A 9 0.00 -29.70 -8.74
CA ALA A 9 0.55 -28.78 -9.73
C ALA A 9 0.67 -27.34 -9.21
N VAL A 10 -0.35 -26.87 -8.48
CA VAL A 10 -0.34 -25.55 -7.83
C VAL A 10 0.76 -25.46 -6.76
N ALA A 11 0.94 -26.51 -5.96
CA ALA A 11 2.01 -26.59 -4.95
C ALA A 11 3.41 -26.57 -5.59
N ALA A 12 3.59 -27.22 -6.74
CA ALA A 12 4.85 -27.21 -7.47
C ALA A 12 5.21 -25.83 -8.03
N VAL A 13 4.22 -25.05 -8.47
CA VAL A 13 4.42 -23.70 -9.04
C VAL A 13 4.66 -22.65 -7.96
N LEU A 14 3.90 -22.70 -6.85
CA LEU A 14 4.04 -21.75 -5.75
C LEU A 14 5.33 -21.98 -4.94
N GLY A 15 5.78 -23.25 -4.87
CA GLY A 15 6.82 -23.71 -3.97
C GLY A 15 6.24 -24.14 -2.61
N PRO A 16 6.94 -25.02 -1.87
CA PRO A 16 6.41 -25.63 -0.64
C PRO A 16 6.11 -24.60 0.46
N GLU A 17 6.94 -23.56 0.60
CA GLU A 17 6.75 -22.50 1.60
C GLU A 17 5.50 -21.67 1.32
N LEU A 18 5.41 -21.10 0.12
CA LEU A 18 4.30 -20.24 -0.27
C LEU A 18 2.96 -21.00 -0.32
N HIS A 19 2.98 -22.26 -0.75
CA HIS A 19 1.79 -23.11 -0.73
C HIS A 19 1.32 -23.43 0.70
N GLN A 20 2.23 -23.66 1.64
CA GLN A 20 1.88 -23.86 3.04
C GLN A 20 1.32 -22.59 3.67
N GLU A 21 1.89 -21.43 3.33
CA GLU A 21 1.44 -20.13 3.85
C GLU A 21 0.02 -19.79 3.37
N VAL A 22 -0.26 -19.96 2.08
CA VAL A 22 -1.61 -19.82 1.51
C VAL A 22 -2.59 -20.83 2.12
N LYS A 23 -2.15 -22.07 2.36
CA LYS A 23 -2.99 -23.11 2.97
C LYS A 23 -3.28 -22.85 4.45
N LYS A 24 -2.32 -22.28 5.19
CA LYS A 24 -2.52 -21.84 6.59
C LYS A 24 -3.58 -20.73 6.65
N MET A 25 -3.55 -19.80 5.71
CA MET A 25 -4.56 -18.74 5.57
C MET A 25 -5.96 -19.30 5.20
N GLU A 26 -6.05 -20.33 4.35
CA GLU A 26 -7.34 -20.97 4.04
C GLU A 26 -7.92 -21.79 5.21
N GLY A 27 -7.06 -22.42 6.02
CA GLY A 27 -7.47 -23.35 7.08
C GLY A 27 -7.84 -22.68 8.41
N ASN A 28 -7.21 -21.55 8.72
CA ASN A 28 -7.59 -20.74 9.86
C ASN A 28 -8.58 -19.69 9.36
N GLY A 29 -9.88 -19.85 9.63
CA GLY A 29 -10.90 -18.81 9.37
C GLY A 29 -10.71 -17.50 10.14
N ASN A 30 -9.51 -17.27 10.67
CA ASN A 30 -9.09 -16.05 11.32
C ASN A 30 -8.59 -15.08 10.24
N TYR A 31 -9.08 -13.85 10.33
CA TYR A 31 -8.98 -12.75 9.38
C TYR A 31 -7.56 -12.24 9.05
N GLU A 32 -6.50 -12.94 9.43
CA GLU A 32 -5.12 -12.61 9.08
C GLU A 32 -4.77 -13.14 7.69
N ILE A 33 -5.38 -12.52 6.68
CA ILE A 33 -5.00 -12.75 5.28
C ILE A 33 -3.82 -11.84 4.99
N ASN A 34 -2.64 -12.43 4.79
CA ASN A 34 -1.47 -11.67 4.32
C ASN A 34 -1.60 -11.42 2.81
N LEU A 35 -2.02 -10.20 2.45
CA LEU A 35 -2.21 -9.76 1.08
C LEU A 35 -0.94 -9.85 0.23
N ASP A 36 0.24 -9.58 0.79
CA ASP A 36 1.50 -9.63 0.04
C ASP A 36 1.87 -11.05 -0.40
N VAL A 37 1.65 -12.02 0.49
CA VAL A 37 1.86 -13.44 0.19
C VAL A 37 0.88 -13.91 -0.89
N LEU A 38 -0.37 -13.45 -0.84
CA LEU A 38 -1.40 -13.79 -1.83
C LEU A 38 -1.10 -13.19 -3.20
N LEU A 39 -0.73 -11.91 -3.27
CA LEU A 39 -0.36 -11.23 -4.50
C LEU A 39 0.87 -11.88 -5.15
N ARG A 40 1.88 -12.23 -4.35
CA ARG A 40 3.06 -12.99 -4.81
C ARG A 40 2.69 -14.38 -5.34
N GLY A 41 1.73 -15.04 -4.71
CA GLY A 41 1.18 -16.32 -5.18
C GLY A 41 0.49 -16.19 -6.54
N ILE A 42 -0.32 -15.14 -6.71
CA ILE A 42 -1.01 -14.85 -7.97
C ILE A 42 -0.01 -14.58 -9.10
N GLU A 43 1.06 -13.84 -8.84
CA GLU A 43 2.11 -13.57 -9.85
C GLU A 43 2.82 -14.85 -10.30
N LYS A 44 3.21 -15.70 -9.35
CA LYS A 44 3.82 -17.00 -9.68
C LYS A 44 2.87 -17.90 -10.46
N LEU A 45 1.59 -17.89 -10.11
CA LEU A 45 0.58 -18.66 -10.84
C LEU A 45 0.32 -18.10 -12.23
N ASN A 46 0.28 -16.77 -12.38
CA ASN A 46 0.06 -16.11 -13.66
C ASN A 46 1.22 -16.33 -14.65
N ALA A 47 2.44 -16.60 -14.15
CA ALA A 47 3.58 -16.98 -15.00
C ALA A 47 3.36 -18.32 -15.72
N VAL A 48 2.60 -19.25 -15.13
CA VAL A 48 2.32 -20.59 -15.70
C VAL A 48 0.94 -20.64 -16.37
N TYR A 49 -0.03 -19.93 -15.78
CA TYR A 49 -1.41 -19.84 -16.25
C TYR A 49 -1.73 -18.38 -16.55
N SER A 50 -1.38 -17.92 -17.75
CA SER A 50 -1.67 -16.55 -18.16
C SER A 50 -3.18 -16.32 -18.22
N VAL A 51 -3.66 -15.44 -17.35
CA VAL A 51 -5.06 -14.98 -17.36
C VAL A 51 -5.06 -13.49 -17.69
N PRO A 52 -5.76 -13.06 -18.75
CA PRO A 52 -5.78 -11.67 -19.15
C PRO A 52 -6.33 -10.77 -18.04
N GLY A 53 -5.71 -9.60 -17.86
CA GLY A 53 -6.13 -8.60 -16.87
C GLY A 53 -5.73 -8.89 -15.41
N VAL A 54 -5.06 -10.02 -15.11
CA VAL A 54 -4.56 -10.28 -13.74
C VAL A 54 -3.48 -9.31 -13.33
N VAL A 55 -2.54 -8.98 -14.23
CA VAL A 55 -1.43 -8.07 -13.92
C VAL A 55 -1.93 -6.68 -13.52
N GLY A 56 -2.90 -6.13 -14.25
CA GLY A 56 -3.50 -4.82 -13.92
C GLY A 56 -4.23 -4.84 -12.58
N ARG A 57 -4.96 -5.92 -12.27
CA ARG A 57 -5.61 -6.07 -10.96
C ARG A 57 -4.61 -6.21 -9.82
N VAL A 58 -3.51 -6.96 -10.01
CA VAL A 58 -2.45 -7.10 -9.01
C VAL A 58 -1.82 -5.73 -8.69
N GLN A 59 -1.60 -4.90 -9.72
CA GLN A 59 -1.11 -3.53 -9.51
C GLN A 59 -2.11 -2.67 -8.74
N ASP A 60 -3.40 -2.67 -9.12
CA ASP A 60 -4.45 -1.95 -8.40
C ASP A 60 -4.53 -2.38 -6.93
N PHE A 61 -4.48 -3.69 -6.66
CA PHE A 61 -4.47 -4.21 -5.28
C PHE A 61 -3.23 -3.77 -4.50
N ARG A 62 -2.05 -3.74 -5.12
CA ARG A 62 -0.83 -3.24 -4.46
C ARG A 62 -0.93 -1.78 -4.10
N SER A 63 -1.39 -0.94 -5.02
CA SER A 63 -1.53 0.50 -4.77
C SER A 63 -2.49 0.77 -3.62
N ARG A 64 -3.65 0.09 -3.59
CA ARG A 64 -4.63 0.22 -2.50
C ARG A 64 -4.10 -0.32 -1.17
N HIS A 65 -3.36 -1.43 -1.20
CA HIS A 65 -2.76 -2.00 -0.01
C HIS A 65 -1.72 -1.03 0.59
N ALA A 66 -0.85 -0.45 -0.25
CA ALA A 66 0.13 0.53 0.16
C ALA A 66 -0.52 1.80 0.76
N GLN A 67 -1.58 2.32 0.13
CA GLN A 67 -2.34 3.46 0.67
C GLN A 67 -2.95 3.15 2.04
N THR A 68 -3.51 1.95 2.22
CA THR A 68 -4.11 1.55 3.50
C THR A 68 -3.04 1.39 4.58
N LEU A 69 -1.89 0.80 4.23
CA LEU A 69 -0.76 0.66 5.15
C LEU A 69 -0.18 2.00 5.57
N TRP A 70 -0.15 2.99 4.68
CA TRP A 70 0.31 4.34 5.01
C TRP A 70 -0.65 5.06 5.96
N ALA A 71 -1.97 4.85 5.82
CA ALA A 71 -2.96 5.45 6.70
C ALA A 71 -3.08 4.77 8.08
N LEU A 72 -2.62 3.51 8.20
CA LEU A 72 -2.78 2.70 9.41
C LEU A 72 -2.15 3.30 10.68
N PRO A 73 -0.90 3.81 10.69
CA PRO A 73 -0.24 4.33 11.89
C PRO A 73 -0.99 5.52 12.51
N HIS A 74 -1.59 6.36 11.66
CA HIS A 74 -2.39 7.49 12.13
C HIS A 74 -3.64 7.04 12.89
N TYR A 75 -4.33 6.02 12.36
CA TYR A 75 -5.50 5.46 13.04
C TYR A 75 -5.10 4.69 14.32
N GLU A 76 -3.94 4.03 14.33
CA GLU A 76 -3.42 3.38 15.54
C GLU A 76 -3.17 4.40 16.66
N GLU A 77 -2.54 5.54 16.35
CA GLU A 77 -2.32 6.62 17.32
C GLU A 77 -3.65 7.19 17.86
N LEU A 78 -4.64 7.37 16.98
CA LEU A 78 -5.95 7.87 17.38
C LEU A 78 -6.67 6.89 18.31
N VAL A 79 -6.61 5.58 18.01
CA VAL A 79 -7.17 4.53 18.85
C VAL A 79 -6.48 4.48 20.21
N GLU A 80 -5.15 4.63 20.26
CA GLU A 80 -4.41 4.68 21.53
C GLU A 80 -4.83 5.89 22.40
N LYS A 81 -4.97 7.07 21.79
CA LYS A 81 -5.45 8.27 22.49
C LYS A 81 -6.87 8.07 23.04
N GLN A 82 -7.77 7.51 22.23
CA GLN A 82 -9.16 7.28 22.62
C GLN A 82 -9.28 6.21 23.72
N THR A 83 -8.52 5.11 23.62
CA THR A 83 -8.52 4.05 24.63
C THR A 83 -8.00 4.58 25.97
N ARG A 84 -6.92 5.39 25.98
CA ARG A 84 -6.43 6.04 27.19
C ARG A 84 -7.43 7.01 27.81
N GLN A 85 -8.19 7.75 27.00
CA GLN A 85 -9.26 8.62 27.50
C GLN A 85 -10.41 7.81 28.11
N LEU A 86 -10.82 6.72 27.46
CA LEU A 86 -11.84 5.81 27.99
C LEU A 86 -11.41 5.16 29.31
N GLU A 87 -10.14 4.77 29.44
CA GLU A 87 -9.60 4.23 30.68
C GLU A 87 -9.66 5.24 31.83
N ARG A 88 -9.34 6.52 31.56
CA ARG A 88 -9.47 7.63 32.54
C ARG A 88 -10.92 7.85 32.97
N LEU A 89 -11.85 7.83 32.02
CA LEU A 89 -13.29 7.95 32.29
C LEU A 89 -13.81 6.75 33.11
N ASN A 90 -13.36 5.54 32.80
CA ASN A 90 -13.76 4.31 33.48
C ASN A 90 -13.20 4.23 34.91
N HIS A 91 -12.00 4.78 35.16
CA HIS A 91 -11.40 4.82 36.50
C HIS A 91 -11.99 5.89 37.43
N GLY A 92 -12.92 6.73 36.97
CA GLY A 92 -13.61 7.71 37.82
C GLY A 92 -12.73 8.85 38.32
N ASP A 93 -11.59 9.11 37.68
CA ASP A 93 -10.70 10.25 37.95
C ASP A 93 -11.31 11.55 37.39
N LEU A 94 -12.45 11.96 37.96
CA LEU A 94 -13.02 13.30 37.82
C LEU A 94 -12.51 14.17 38.97
N GLY A 95 -11.19 14.19 39.16
CA GLY A 95 -10.51 15.10 40.08
C GLY A 95 -10.45 16.50 39.48
N ASN A 96 -11.59 17.20 39.52
CA ASN A 96 -11.73 18.67 39.55
C ASN A 96 -10.58 19.46 38.87
N ASP A 97 -10.56 19.46 37.54
CA ASP A 97 -10.02 20.59 36.80
C ASP A 97 -11.11 21.03 35.82
N ASP A 98 -11.72 22.15 36.17
CA ASP A 98 -12.67 22.92 35.38
C ASP A 98 -11.94 23.52 34.18
N GLU A 99 -11.57 22.66 33.26
CA GLU A 99 -11.45 23.04 31.87
C GLU A 99 -12.37 22.09 31.15
N SER A 100 -13.47 22.64 30.66
CA SER A 100 -14.07 22.19 29.43
C SER A 100 -12.95 21.98 28.40
N SER A 101 -12.33 20.79 28.40
CA SER A 101 -11.74 20.20 27.21
C SER A 101 -12.92 19.95 26.31
N LYS A 102 -13.35 21.06 25.69
CA LYS A 102 -14.03 21.18 24.43
C LYS A 102 -13.66 19.91 23.69
N PHE A 103 -14.64 19.04 23.53
CA PHE A 103 -14.56 17.92 22.63
C PHE A 103 -14.41 18.54 21.24
N GLU A 104 -13.22 19.04 20.95
CA GLU A 104 -12.70 19.10 19.61
C GLU A 104 -12.58 17.62 19.26
N LEU A 105 -13.68 17.05 18.74
CA LEU A 105 -13.56 16.28 17.51
C LEU A 105 -12.42 16.94 16.76
N PRO A 106 -11.32 16.25 16.42
CA PRO A 106 -10.33 16.85 15.55
C PRO A 106 -11.08 17.34 14.32
N ALA A 107 -11.39 18.63 14.30
CA ALA A 107 -11.77 19.37 13.12
C ALA A 107 -10.58 19.37 12.14
N GLU A 108 -9.47 18.79 12.57
CA GLU A 108 -8.26 18.41 11.86
C GLU A 108 -8.39 17.10 11.06
N PHE A 109 -9.57 16.51 10.97
CA PHE A 109 -9.98 15.74 9.78
C PHE A 109 -10.82 16.59 8.82
N GLY A 110 -10.77 17.91 8.94
CA GLY A 110 -11.10 18.79 7.83
C GLY A 110 -9.84 18.93 7.01
N GLU A 111 -9.77 18.27 5.85
CA GLU A 111 -9.05 18.63 4.60
C GLU A 111 -7.59 19.11 4.73
N SER A 112 -7.31 20.10 5.57
CA SER A 112 -6.07 20.82 5.81
C SER A 112 -4.84 19.99 6.23
N GLY A 113 -4.96 19.00 7.12
CA GLY A 113 -3.79 18.23 7.59
C GLY A 113 -3.27 17.23 6.53
N ILE A 114 -4.21 16.56 5.86
CA ILE A 114 -3.93 15.67 4.72
C ILE A 114 -3.53 16.50 3.49
N ASP A 115 -4.15 17.66 3.27
CA ASP A 115 -3.75 18.62 2.23
C ASP A 115 -2.30 19.09 2.38
N GLU A 116 -1.82 19.30 3.61
CA GLU A 116 -0.47 19.82 3.83
C GLU A 116 0.60 18.78 3.52
N GLU A 117 0.30 17.50 3.76
CA GLU A 117 1.14 16.38 3.39
C GLU A 117 1.08 16.09 1.88
N ILE A 118 -0.12 16.13 1.28
CA ILE A 118 -0.33 16.04 -0.18
C ILE A 118 0.43 17.16 -0.91
N ARG A 119 0.36 18.41 -0.42
CA ARG A 119 1.06 19.55 -1.05
C ARG A 119 2.57 19.40 -1.02
N LYS A 120 3.13 18.81 0.04
CA LYS A 120 4.57 18.53 0.09
C LYS A 120 4.96 17.47 -0.93
N GLU A 121 4.17 16.42 -1.07
CA GLU A 121 4.39 15.40 -2.10
C GLU A 121 4.22 15.96 -3.52
N GLU A 122 3.22 16.83 -3.76
CA GLU A 122 3.03 17.50 -5.06
C GLU A 122 4.26 18.35 -5.45
N ILE A 123 4.83 19.09 -4.51
CA ILE A 123 6.06 19.87 -4.74
C ILE A 123 7.24 18.94 -5.08
N GLU A 124 7.39 17.83 -4.36
CA GLU A 124 8.44 16.85 -4.63
C GLU A 124 8.29 16.23 -6.04
N ILE A 125 7.06 15.94 -6.46
CA ILE A 125 6.76 15.42 -7.80
C ILE A 125 7.10 16.45 -8.88
N GLU A 126 6.72 17.72 -8.71
CA GLU A 126 7.04 18.78 -9.68
C GLU A 126 8.56 18.95 -9.86
N GLU A 127 9.34 18.89 -8.78
CA GLU A 127 10.80 18.93 -8.87
C GLU A 127 11.38 17.74 -9.65
N LEU A 128 10.82 16.55 -9.45
CA LEU A 128 11.22 15.34 -10.16
C LEU A 128 10.83 15.40 -11.64
N GLU A 129 9.68 15.96 -11.98
CA GLU A 129 9.24 16.16 -13.38
C GLU A 129 10.11 17.18 -14.11
N GLN A 130 10.51 18.27 -13.46
CA GLN A 130 11.44 19.24 -14.07
C GLN A 130 12.80 18.61 -14.35
N LYS A 131 13.35 17.86 -13.38
CA LYS A 131 14.61 17.10 -13.57
C LYS A 131 14.49 16.08 -14.70
N LYS A 132 13.33 15.40 -14.82
CA LYS A 132 13.06 14.47 -15.92
C LYS A 132 13.08 15.18 -17.28
N LEU A 133 12.38 16.30 -17.41
CA LEU A 133 12.33 17.09 -18.65
C LEU A 133 13.72 17.60 -19.08
N GLU A 134 14.52 18.07 -18.12
CA GLU A 134 15.90 18.50 -18.39
C GLU A 134 16.75 17.34 -18.93
N LEU A 135 16.66 16.18 -18.30
CA LEU A 135 17.36 14.97 -18.73
C LEU A 135 16.88 14.50 -20.12
N GLU A 136 15.58 14.54 -20.39
CA GLU A 136 15.00 14.18 -21.70
C GLU A 136 15.44 15.14 -22.80
N SER A 137 15.49 16.45 -22.55
CA SER A 137 15.98 17.45 -23.52
C SER A 137 17.47 17.26 -23.83
N ARG A 138 18.26 16.93 -22.81
CA ARG A 138 19.68 16.63 -22.97
C ARG A 138 19.90 15.35 -23.78
N ILE A 139 19.10 14.31 -23.54
CA ILE A 139 19.13 13.08 -24.34
C ILE A 139 18.75 13.38 -25.79
N GLN A 140 17.65 14.12 -26.04
CA GLN A 140 17.24 14.48 -27.41
C GLN A 140 18.31 15.27 -28.16
N SER A 141 19.03 16.16 -27.46
CA SER A 141 20.15 16.91 -28.05
C SER A 141 21.29 15.96 -28.44
N ILE A 142 21.65 15.02 -27.56
CA ILE A 142 22.68 14.01 -27.83
C ILE A 142 22.24 13.06 -28.95
N GLU A 143 20.97 12.65 -29.00
CA GLU A 143 20.41 11.83 -30.08
C GLU A 143 20.43 12.57 -31.43
N LYS A 144 20.18 13.87 -31.43
CA LYS A 144 20.28 14.71 -32.63
C LYS A 144 21.72 14.83 -33.11
N ASP A 145 22.66 15.01 -32.20
CA ASP A 145 24.09 15.10 -32.51
C ASP A 145 24.64 13.76 -33.03
N ILE A 146 24.26 12.65 -32.40
CA ILE A 146 24.62 11.29 -32.84
C ILE A 146 23.93 10.94 -34.17
N GLY A 147 22.64 11.25 -34.31
CA GLY A 147 21.90 11.03 -35.55
C GLY A 147 22.37 11.89 -36.73
N GLY A 148 22.99 13.04 -36.45
CA GLY A 148 23.69 13.85 -37.45
C GLY A 148 25.02 13.22 -37.88
N LEU A 149 25.75 12.60 -36.95
CA LEU A 149 27.02 11.91 -37.24
C LEU A 149 26.82 10.57 -37.98
N MET A 150 25.70 9.87 -37.78
CA MET A 150 25.40 8.59 -38.47
C MET A 150 24.78 8.76 -39.87
N ARG A 151 24.43 9.99 -40.28
CA ARG A 151 23.88 10.30 -41.61
C ARG A 151 24.88 10.99 -42.55
N SER A 152 26.12 11.19 -42.09
CA SER A 152 27.28 11.57 -42.92
C SER A 152 28.19 10.37 -43.14
#